data_AF-A0A0Q8IHC9-F1
#
_entry.id   AF-A0A0Q8IHC9-F1
#
_cell.length_a   1.000
_cell.length_b   1.000
_cell.length_c   1.000
_cell.angle_alpha   90.00
_cell.angle_beta   90.00
_cell.angle_gamma   90.00
#
_symmetry.space_group_name_H-M   'P 1'
#
loop_
_entity.id
_entity.type
_entity.pdbx_description
1 polymer ?
#
loop_
_entity_poly.entity_id
_entity_poly.type
_entity_poly.pdbx_seq_one_letter_code
_entity_poly.pdbx_strand_id
1 'polypeptide(L)'
;MAQKVKTKPTEQTATAEPPVFSVSIPTVEAVDSSIDADTIKAILSGALVENADALAGLNATSITVPEIILTVTSTVDGVKEDGVLTFNNLVLENVVDGVAASARLEGSNFDVEDGHAEMGSTSATNFNIGGMLGVYGLVDAGGSTEMQTLYADFLMEGGTFEAEDVSCDFGPVSGAEVRGRPMETSFLEIMTLAQQMEDDPEMADPVFMGKFMRMYADILTAFESSEFTFDGFSCAGTDDEGRPMAVEIGNVIMAGMSPGIYPQISMDDFAIKVEGDGSITLGNFTIKQFDLSATIAALANAPEEVDESWLETNARALIPAFDGFSFSGLAIDIPDPDADGERIVADIDDFDLSLSNYINGIPSAVDTSASGIRAALPEDTQDEQLQQLIALGITKIDAAFRLAAAWNADTNSIDVEEVSVSGVDLASVVLSGTIANATEALFSLDENEALMAGMGVAIKALNLDVTDSGLSDIILAVAAADQGADPATLRPVFAGLAEGTIIGMMAGAADAAKLGSAVNQFVSGTAKSLNIGIEAKTDPGLSMVDFMTAEEDPTSLIGKVNITASAK
;
A
#
# COMPACT_ATOMS: atom_id res chain seq x y z
N MET A 1 -19.23 -8.80 28.00
CA MET A 1 -20.26 -9.81 27.70
C MET A 1 -19.54 -11.06 27.23
N ALA A 2 -19.76 -12.21 27.87
CA ALA A 2 -19.04 -13.45 27.57
C ALA A 2 -19.62 -14.09 26.30
N GLN A 3 -18.89 -13.97 25.19
CA GLN A 3 -19.21 -14.63 23.93
C GLN A 3 -19.01 -16.15 24.13
N LYS A 4 -20.11 -16.90 24.09
CA LYS A 4 -20.06 -18.36 24.00
C LYS A 4 -19.51 -18.71 22.63
N VAL A 5 -18.24 -19.11 22.59
CA VAL A 5 -17.64 -19.79 21.45
C VAL A 5 -18.45 -21.06 21.20
N LYS A 6 -19.27 -21.06 20.13
CA LYS A 6 -19.79 -22.29 19.55
C LYS A 6 -18.60 -22.98 18.90
N THR A 7 -18.05 -23.99 19.56
CA THR A 7 -17.22 -25.00 18.91
C THR A 7 -18.05 -25.65 17.81
N LYS A 8 -17.79 -25.27 16.55
CA LYS A 8 -18.27 -26.00 15.37
C LYS A 8 -17.67 -27.42 15.47
N PRO A 9 -18.45 -28.49 15.29
CA PRO A 9 -17.86 -29.81 15.12
C PRO A 9 -16.92 -29.76 13.92
N THR A 10 -15.75 -30.37 14.02
CA THR A 10 -14.87 -30.64 12.89
C THR A 10 -15.66 -31.49 11.91
N GLU A 11 -16.30 -30.83 10.95
CA GLU A 11 -16.86 -31.49 9.78
C GLU A 11 -15.64 -32.01 9.03
N GLN A 12 -15.49 -33.33 9.05
CA GLN A 12 -14.51 -34.05 8.28
C GLN A 12 -14.85 -33.75 6.81
N THR A 13 -14.18 -32.76 6.21
CA THR A 13 -14.36 -32.44 4.80
C THR A 13 -14.10 -33.74 4.05
N ALA A 14 -15.15 -34.29 3.42
CA ALA A 14 -14.96 -35.39 2.50
C ALA A 14 -13.91 -34.92 1.49
N THR A 15 -12.83 -35.68 1.34
CA THR A 15 -11.79 -35.39 0.36
C THR A 15 -12.48 -35.35 -1.00
N ALA A 16 -12.69 -34.15 -1.54
CA ALA A 16 -13.27 -34.00 -2.87
C ALA A 16 -12.39 -34.78 -3.84
N GLU A 17 -13.00 -35.57 -4.73
CA GLU A 17 -12.21 -36.25 -5.75
C GLU A 17 -11.46 -35.20 -6.56
N PRO A 18 -10.14 -35.38 -6.80
CA PRO A 18 -9.38 -34.41 -7.57
C PRO A 18 -9.98 -34.30 -8.99
N PRO A 19 -10.03 -33.10 -9.57
CA PRO A 19 -10.58 -32.92 -10.91
C PRO A 19 -9.81 -33.76 -11.92
N VAL A 20 -10.54 -34.35 -12.88
CA VAL A 20 -9.98 -35.13 -13.97
C VAL A 20 -9.81 -34.22 -15.17
N PHE A 21 -8.59 -34.17 -15.71
CA PHE A 21 -8.26 -33.36 -16.87
C PHE A 21 -8.12 -34.24 -18.12
N SER A 22 -8.63 -33.78 -19.25
CA SER A 22 -8.34 -34.37 -20.55
C SER A 22 -8.04 -33.29 -21.59
N VAL A 23 -7.02 -33.50 -22.42
CA VAL A 23 -6.57 -32.56 -23.44
C VAL A 23 -6.80 -33.18 -24.83
N SER A 24 -7.43 -32.42 -25.71
CA SER A 24 -7.65 -32.79 -27.12
C SER A 24 -7.04 -31.73 -28.02
N ILE A 25 -6.16 -32.17 -28.92
CA ILE A 25 -5.48 -31.33 -29.91
C ILE A 25 -5.69 -31.99 -31.27
N PRO A 26 -6.69 -31.58 -32.06
CA PRO A 26 -7.06 -32.27 -33.30
C PRO A 26 -5.94 -32.28 -34.33
N THR A 27 -5.26 -31.14 -34.48
CA THR A 27 -4.25 -30.91 -35.52
C THR A 27 -3.11 -30.05 -35.00
N VAL A 28 -1.90 -30.37 -35.45
CA VAL A 28 -0.71 -29.52 -35.29
C VAL A 28 -0.06 -29.41 -36.67
N GLU A 29 0.18 -28.18 -37.12
CA GLU A 29 0.90 -27.89 -38.35
C GLU A 29 2.27 -27.31 -38.00
N ALA A 30 3.34 -27.99 -38.40
CA ALA A 30 4.70 -27.57 -38.12
C ALA A 30 5.50 -27.48 -39.43
N VAL A 31 5.92 -26.28 -39.80
CA VAL A 31 6.61 -25.98 -41.06
C VAL A 31 8.11 -25.82 -40.79
N ASP A 32 8.92 -26.63 -41.47
CA ASP A 32 10.39 -26.69 -41.29
C ASP A 32 10.81 -26.86 -39.82
N SER A 33 9.98 -27.53 -39.02
CA SER A 33 10.23 -27.73 -37.59
C SER A 33 11.26 -28.82 -37.32
N SER A 34 12.15 -28.58 -36.37
CA SER A 34 13.09 -29.58 -35.84
C SER A 34 12.41 -30.61 -34.95
N ILE A 35 11.19 -30.34 -34.48
CA ILE A 35 10.32 -31.25 -33.72
C ILE A 35 9.09 -31.60 -34.56
N ASP A 36 8.76 -32.88 -34.66
CA ASP A 36 7.57 -33.31 -35.40
C ASP A 36 6.26 -32.98 -34.68
N ALA A 37 5.16 -32.96 -35.44
CA ALA A 37 3.83 -32.57 -34.96
C ALA A 37 3.30 -33.49 -33.84
N ASP A 38 3.63 -34.78 -33.84
CA ASP A 38 3.18 -35.72 -32.81
C ASP A 38 3.89 -35.43 -31.47
N THR A 39 5.19 -35.11 -31.51
CA THR A 39 5.93 -34.66 -30.34
C THR A 39 5.41 -33.32 -29.79
N ILE A 40 5.13 -32.33 -30.65
CA ILE A 40 4.52 -31.05 -30.21
C ILE A 40 3.17 -31.29 -29.52
N LYS A 41 2.34 -32.16 -30.10
CA LYS A 41 1.06 -32.56 -29.50
C LYS A 41 1.24 -33.24 -28.14
N ALA A 42 2.24 -34.10 -27.99
CA ALA A 42 2.56 -34.75 -26.72
C ALA A 42 2.99 -33.72 -25.65
N ILE A 43 3.83 -32.75 -26.02
CA ILE A 43 4.27 -31.65 -25.14
C ILE A 43 3.06 -30.89 -24.59
N LEU A 44 2.18 -30.42 -25.49
CA LEU A 44 0.97 -29.67 -25.14
C LEU A 44 -0.06 -30.49 -24.35
N SER A 45 0.09 -31.82 -24.33
CA SER A 45 -0.77 -32.75 -23.58
C SER A 45 -0.13 -33.26 -22.28
N GLY A 46 1.01 -32.69 -21.86
CA GLY A 46 1.64 -32.96 -20.57
C GLY A 46 3.03 -33.60 -20.60
N ALA A 47 3.60 -33.92 -21.77
CA ALA A 47 4.94 -34.48 -21.90
C ALA A 47 6.04 -33.41 -21.99
N LEU A 48 5.89 -32.29 -21.28
CA LEU A 48 6.81 -31.14 -21.36
C LEU A 48 8.21 -31.50 -20.84
N VAL A 49 8.29 -32.14 -19.68
CA VAL A 49 9.56 -32.44 -18.98
C VAL A 49 10.45 -33.34 -19.84
N GLU A 50 9.87 -34.37 -20.47
CA GLU A 50 10.59 -35.33 -21.30
C GLU A 50 11.11 -34.72 -22.62
N ASN A 51 10.61 -33.55 -22.99
CA ASN A 51 10.90 -32.89 -24.27
C ASN A 51 11.47 -31.48 -24.10
N ALA A 52 11.83 -31.07 -22.88
CA ALA A 52 12.28 -29.71 -22.57
C ALA A 52 13.53 -29.32 -23.37
N ASP A 53 14.55 -30.17 -23.44
CA ASP A 53 15.77 -29.92 -24.22
C ASP A 53 15.47 -29.74 -25.73
N ALA A 54 14.56 -30.55 -26.27
CA ALA A 54 14.17 -30.44 -27.68
C ALA A 54 13.47 -29.11 -27.95
N LEU A 55 12.60 -28.69 -27.03
CA LEU A 55 11.85 -27.44 -27.13
C LEU A 55 12.75 -26.21 -26.95
N ALA A 56 13.75 -26.29 -26.06
CA ALA A 56 14.73 -25.22 -25.85
C ALA A 56 15.63 -24.97 -27.08
N GLY A 57 15.87 -26.00 -27.91
CA GLY A 57 16.62 -25.88 -29.18
C GLY A 57 15.73 -25.85 -30.43
N LEU A 58 14.43 -25.57 -30.29
CA LEU A 58 13.46 -25.65 -31.38
C LEU A 58 13.81 -24.68 -32.52
N ASN A 59 13.79 -25.17 -33.75
CA ASN A 59 13.82 -24.34 -34.96
C ASN A 59 12.58 -24.64 -35.80
N ALA A 60 11.85 -23.63 -36.27
CA ALA A 60 10.69 -23.79 -37.13
C ALA A 60 10.40 -22.50 -37.91
N THR A 61 9.93 -22.62 -39.15
CA THR A 61 9.37 -21.47 -39.88
C THR A 61 8.06 -21.03 -39.22
N SER A 62 7.19 -21.99 -38.91
CA SER A 62 5.97 -21.74 -38.13
C SER A 62 5.48 -23.00 -37.44
N ILE A 63 4.83 -22.84 -36.29
CA ILE A 63 4.01 -23.86 -35.63
C ILE A 63 2.62 -23.28 -35.43
N THR A 64 1.59 -23.99 -35.89
CA THR A 64 0.19 -23.60 -35.75
C THR A 64 -0.59 -24.74 -35.12
N VAL A 65 -1.30 -24.43 -34.05
CA VAL A 65 -2.24 -25.33 -33.36
C VAL A 65 -3.60 -24.66 -33.40
N PRO A 66 -4.48 -25.03 -34.37
CA PRO A 66 -5.76 -24.36 -34.57
C PRO A 66 -6.68 -24.39 -33.34
N GLU A 67 -6.60 -25.47 -32.56
CA GLU A 67 -7.50 -25.68 -31.43
C GLU A 67 -6.82 -26.57 -30.37
N ILE A 68 -6.90 -26.15 -29.11
CA ILE A 68 -6.54 -26.96 -27.94
C ILE A 68 -7.75 -26.96 -27.01
N ILE A 69 -8.34 -28.13 -26.77
CA ILE A 69 -9.50 -28.28 -25.88
C ILE A 69 -9.05 -28.97 -24.60
N LEU A 70 -9.24 -28.31 -23.48
CA LEU A 70 -9.07 -28.87 -22.14
C LEU A 70 -10.46 -29.09 -21.52
N THR A 71 -10.80 -30.34 -21.25
CA THR A 71 -11.99 -30.68 -20.46
C THR A 71 -11.56 -30.97 -19.02
N VAL A 72 -12.19 -30.26 -18.09
CA VAL A 72 -12.04 -30.44 -16.64
C VAL A 72 -13.33 -31.03 -16.12
N THR A 73 -13.27 -32.25 -15.58
CA THR A 73 -14.41 -32.87 -14.90
C THR A 73 -14.18 -32.76 -13.39
N SER A 74 -15.00 -31.98 -12.70
CA SER A 74 -15.03 -31.88 -11.24
C SER A 74 -16.23 -32.65 -10.68
N THR A 75 -16.14 -33.05 -9.41
CA THR A 75 -17.28 -33.62 -8.66
C THR A 75 -17.66 -32.64 -7.57
N VAL A 76 -18.79 -31.95 -7.73
CA VAL A 76 -19.37 -31.03 -6.75
C VAL A 76 -20.62 -31.68 -6.16
N ASP A 77 -20.68 -31.84 -4.84
CA ASP A 77 -21.80 -32.49 -4.13
C ASP A 77 -22.20 -33.90 -4.67
N GLY A 78 -21.23 -34.62 -5.23
CA GLY A 78 -21.44 -35.95 -5.81
C GLY A 78 -22.03 -35.94 -7.23
N VAL A 79 -22.22 -34.78 -7.83
CA VAL A 79 -22.58 -34.56 -9.24
C VAL A 79 -21.31 -34.25 -10.01
N LYS A 80 -21.18 -34.83 -11.21
CA LYS A 80 -20.08 -34.51 -12.11
C LYS A 80 -20.46 -33.30 -12.95
N GLU A 81 -19.60 -32.31 -12.93
CA GLU A 81 -19.71 -31.11 -13.75
C GLU A 81 -18.50 -31.07 -14.69
N ASP A 82 -18.76 -30.78 -15.97
CA ASP A 82 -17.73 -30.64 -16.99
C ASP A 82 -17.56 -29.15 -17.31
N GLY A 83 -16.33 -28.65 -17.21
CA GLY A 83 -15.90 -27.38 -17.76
C GLY A 83 -15.05 -27.61 -19.01
N VAL A 84 -15.27 -26.82 -20.05
CA VAL A 84 -14.54 -26.90 -21.32
C VAL A 84 -13.80 -25.59 -21.56
N LEU A 85 -12.47 -25.63 -21.55
CA LEU A 85 -11.60 -24.53 -21.93
C LEU A 85 -11.05 -24.79 -23.34
N THR A 86 -11.32 -23.89 -24.28
CA THR A 86 -10.81 -23.99 -25.65
C THR A 86 -9.88 -22.82 -25.96
N PHE A 87 -8.68 -23.13 -26.43
CA PHE A 87 -7.71 -22.15 -26.92
C PHE A 87 -7.71 -22.16 -28.45
N ASN A 88 -7.83 -20.98 -29.04
CA ASN A 88 -8.00 -20.81 -30.48
C ASN A 88 -6.70 -20.31 -31.11
N ASN A 89 -6.23 -21.06 -32.11
CA ASN A 89 -5.19 -20.66 -33.04
C ASN A 89 -3.89 -20.16 -32.36
N LEU A 90 -3.22 -21.07 -31.66
CA LEU A 90 -1.85 -20.83 -31.18
C LEU A 90 -0.88 -20.85 -32.36
N VAL A 91 -0.11 -19.78 -32.53
CA VAL A 91 0.87 -19.61 -33.59
C VAL A 91 2.21 -19.17 -33.02
N LEU A 92 3.28 -19.87 -33.37
CA LEU A 92 4.66 -19.44 -33.20
C LEU A 92 5.28 -19.23 -34.57
N GLU A 93 5.89 -18.07 -34.83
CA GLU A 93 6.55 -17.78 -36.11
C GLU A 93 8.04 -17.54 -35.95
N ASN A 94 8.81 -18.01 -36.94
CA ASN A 94 10.26 -17.84 -37.05
C ASN A 94 10.98 -18.23 -35.75
N VAL A 95 10.79 -19.47 -35.32
CA VAL A 95 11.46 -20.02 -34.14
C VAL A 95 12.89 -20.39 -34.52
N VAL A 96 13.86 -19.81 -33.81
CA VAL A 96 15.28 -20.09 -33.99
C VAL A 96 15.89 -20.33 -32.62
N ASP A 97 16.47 -21.52 -32.44
CA ASP A 97 17.13 -21.93 -31.19
C ASP A 97 16.25 -21.68 -29.93
N GLY A 98 14.98 -22.08 -30.02
CA GLY A 98 13.99 -21.93 -28.94
C GLY A 98 13.44 -20.52 -28.75
N VAL A 99 13.78 -19.55 -29.60
CA VAL A 99 13.24 -18.18 -29.54
C VAL A 99 12.31 -17.94 -30.71
N ALA A 100 11.03 -17.73 -30.44
CA ALA A 100 10.04 -17.35 -31.45
C ALA A 100 10.05 -15.83 -31.66
N ALA A 101 10.11 -15.38 -32.91
CA ALA A 101 10.02 -13.95 -33.22
C ALA A 101 8.65 -13.37 -32.82
N SER A 102 7.59 -14.16 -33.00
CA SER A 102 6.24 -13.88 -32.53
C SER A 102 5.61 -15.14 -31.94
N ALA A 103 4.84 -14.95 -30.86
CA ALA A 103 3.92 -15.93 -30.30
C ALA A 103 2.54 -15.28 -30.19
N ARG A 104 1.50 -15.93 -30.69
CA ARG A 104 0.12 -15.43 -30.67
C ARG A 104 -0.86 -16.55 -30.34
N LEU A 105 -1.85 -16.23 -29.54
CA LEU A 105 -3.08 -16.99 -29.34
C LEU A 105 -4.24 -16.07 -29.74
N GLU A 106 -5.13 -16.52 -30.62
CA GLU A 106 -6.21 -15.66 -31.15
C GLU A 106 -7.30 -15.36 -30.10
N GLY A 107 -7.50 -16.29 -29.17
CA GLY A 107 -8.39 -16.11 -28.02
C GLY A 107 -8.64 -17.42 -27.31
N SER A 108 -9.36 -17.37 -26.20
CA SER A 108 -9.80 -18.57 -25.47
C SER A 108 -11.19 -18.41 -24.92
N ASN A 109 -11.92 -19.51 -24.79
CA ASN A 109 -13.25 -19.55 -24.22
C ASN A 109 -13.38 -20.64 -23.17
N PHE A 110 -14.10 -20.35 -22.10
CA PHE A 110 -14.36 -21.26 -21.01
C PHE A 110 -15.86 -21.41 -20.80
N ASP A 111 -16.37 -22.63 -20.95
CA ASP A 111 -17.78 -22.98 -20.82
C ASP A 111 -17.99 -23.91 -19.62
N VAL A 112 -18.93 -23.55 -18.74
CA VAL A 112 -19.47 -24.39 -17.65
C VAL A 112 -21.01 -24.33 -17.69
N GLU A 113 -21.71 -25.14 -16.89
CA GLU A 113 -23.17 -25.24 -16.94
C GLU A 113 -23.88 -23.87 -16.80
N ASP A 114 -23.41 -23.06 -15.85
CA ASP A 114 -24.02 -21.77 -15.49
C ASP A 114 -23.11 -20.55 -15.77
N GLY A 115 -22.18 -20.68 -16.71
CA GLY A 115 -21.29 -19.57 -17.03
C GLY A 115 -20.44 -19.75 -18.29
N HIS A 116 -20.04 -18.62 -18.86
CA HIS A 116 -19.22 -18.53 -20.05
C HIS A 116 -18.20 -17.40 -19.93
N ALA A 117 -16.96 -17.62 -20.35
CA ALA A 117 -15.94 -16.58 -20.43
C ALA A 117 -15.30 -16.57 -21.82
N GLU A 118 -15.05 -15.38 -22.37
CA GLU A 118 -14.29 -15.19 -23.62
C GLU A 118 -13.11 -14.27 -23.36
N MET A 119 -11.89 -14.70 -23.69
CA MET A 119 -10.70 -13.87 -23.67
C MET A 119 -10.23 -13.61 -25.09
N GLY A 120 -9.89 -12.35 -25.36
CA GLY A 120 -9.35 -11.88 -26.64
C GLY A 120 -7.93 -12.37 -26.91
N SER A 121 -7.30 -11.82 -27.95
CA SER A 121 -5.99 -12.34 -28.38
C SER A 121 -4.89 -12.03 -27.37
N THR A 122 -3.95 -12.97 -27.23
CA THR A 122 -2.72 -12.81 -26.45
C THR A 122 -1.53 -12.90 -27.40
N SER A 123 -0.57 -12.00 -27.26
CA SER A 123 0.64 -12.01 -28.10
C SER A 123 1.88 -11.52 -27.37
N ALA A 124 3.03 -11.96 -27.84
CA ALA A 124 4.34 -11.46 -27.44
C ALA A 124 5.32 -11.57 -28.61
N THR A 125 6.34 -10.72 -28.59
CA THR A 125 7.52 -10.82 -29.47
C THR A 125 8.71 -11.38 -28.71
N ASN A 126 9.70 -11.90 -29.44
CA ASN A 126 10.94 -12.42 -28.86
C ASN A 126 10.69 -13.43 -27.72
N PHE A 127 9.73 -14.34 -27.94
CA PHE A 127 9.30 -15.31 -26.94
C PHE A 127 10.34 -16.42 -26.80
N ASN A 128 11.14 -16.33 -25.75
CA ASN A 128 12.30 -17.17 -25.49
C ASN A 128 11.90 -18.41 -24.67
N ILE A 129 11.50 -19.46 -25.38
CA ILE A 129 11.06 -20.72 -24.79
C ILE A 129 12.19 -21.38 -24.00
N GLY A 130 13.42 -21.37 -24.54
CA GLY A 130 14.59 -21.90 -23.86
C GLY A 130 14.90 -21.17 -22.55
N GLY A 131 14.84 -19.84 -22.55
CA GLY A 131 15.02 -19.01 -21.36
C GLY A 131 13.96 -19.29 -20.29
N MET A 132 12.69 -19.38 -20.69
CA MET A 132 11.61 -19.76 -19.78
C MET A 132 11.82 -21.15 -19.17
N LEU A 133 12.12 -22.16 -19.99
CA LEU A 133 12.42 -23.51 -19.49
C LEU A 133 13.61 -23.51 -18.53
N GLY A 134 14.62 -22.68 -18.77
CA GLY A 134 15.77 -22.49 -17.88
C GLY A 134 15.39 -21.90 -16.52
N VAL A 135 14.49 -20.91 -16.49
CA VAL A 135 13.93 -20.36 -15.24
C VAL A 135 13.21 -21.44 -14.42
N TYR A 136 12.41 -22.30 -15.07
CA TYR A 136 11.74 -23.42 -14.42
C TYR A 136 12.69 -24.57 -14.02
N GLY A 137 13.96 -24.51 -14.43
CA GLY A 137 14.96 -25.57 -14.22
C GLY A 137 14.68 -26.85 -15.02
N LEU A 138 13.97 -26.74 -16.14
CA LEU A 138 13.67 -27.85 -17.04
C LEU A 138 14.80 -28.11 -18.05
N VAL A 139 15.69 -27.15 -18.24
CA VAL A 139 16.90 -27.28 -19.07
C VAL A 139 18.10 -26.66 -18.36
N ASP A 140 19.30 -27.18 -18.64
CA ASP A 140 20.54 -26.63 -18.12
C ASP A 140 20.91 -25.34 -18.85
N ALA A 141 20.73 -24.21 -18.16
CA ALA A 141 21.09 -22.89 -18.66
C ALA A 141 22.53 -22.48 -18.31
N GLY A 142 23.38 -23.43 -17.90
CA GLY A 142 24.83 -23.23 -17.72
C GLY A 142 25.22 -22.35 -16.53
N GLY A 143 24.32 -22.15 -15.56
CA GLY A 143 24.56 -21.33 -14.38
C GLY A 143 24.79 -19.84 -14.68
N SER A 144 24.31 -19.35 -15.83
CA SER A 144 24.39 -17.93 -16.19
C SER A 144 23.63 -17.07 -15.19
N THR A 145 24.27 -15.99 -14.72
CA THR A 145 23.63 -14.96 -13.90
C THR A 145 23.19 -13.74 -14.71
N GLU A 146 23.37 -13.77 -16.03
CA GLU A 146 22.99 -12.68 -16.94
C GLU A 146 21.49 -12.70 -17.21
N MET A 147 20.82 -11.55 -17.04
CA MET A 147 19.41 -11.37 -17.39
C MET A 147 19.20 -11.43 -18.90
N GLN A 148 18.32 -12.32 -19.35
CA GLN A 148 17.93 -12.47 -20.74
C GLN A 148 16.46 -12.12 -20.93
N THR A 149 16.12 -11.52 -22.07
CA THR A 149 14.73 -11.31 -22.45
C THR A 149 14.01 -12.64 -22.55
N LEU A 150 12.91 -12.77 -21.79
CA LEU A 150 12.00 -13.91 -21.83
C LEU A 150 10.91 -13.68 -22.87
N TYR A 151 10.39 -12.46 -22.92
CA TYR A 151 9.47 -11.98 -23.96
C TYR A 151 9.42 -10.45 -23.96
N ALA A 152 8.96 -9.88 -25.06
CA ALA A 152 8.76 -8.45 -25.25
C ALA A 152 7.38 -8.17 -25.88
N ASP A 153 6.96 -6.90 -25.86
CA ASP A 153 5.71 -6.40 -26.46
C ASP A 153 4.49 -7.29 -26.12
N PHE A 154 4.36 -7.67 -24.84
CA PHE A 154 3.24 -8.48 -24.37
C PHE A 154 1.94 -7.68 -24.46
N LEU A 155 0.91 -8.32 -25.02
CA LEU A 155 -0.45 -7.78 -25.10
C LEU A 155 -1.46 -8.91 -24.93
N MET A 156 -2.43 -8.71 -24.05
CA MET A 156 -3.66 -9.48 -23.93
C MET A 156 -4.83 -8.51 -24.10
N GLU A 157 -5.74 -8.75 -25.05
CA GLU A 157 -6.79 -7.76 -25.41
C GLU A 157 -7.92 -7.57 -24.37
N GLY A 158 -7.96 -8.39 -23.31
CA GLY A 158 -9.05 -8.40 -22.33
C GLY A 158 -10.08 -9.49 -22.65
N GLY A 159 -11.29 -9.39 -22.09
CA GLY A 159 -12.31 -10.41 -22.26
C GLY A 159 -13.60 -10.15 -21.50
N THR A 160 -14.50 -11.13 -21.48
CA THR A 160 -15.78 -11.09 -20.78
C THR A 160 -16.00 -12.35 -19.96
N PHE A 161 -16.84 -12.24 -18.94
CA PHE A 161 -17.37 -13.34 -18.16
C PHE A 161 -18.86 -13.11 -17.91
N GLU A 162 -19.67 -14.13 -18.13
CA GLU A 162 -21.13 -14.10 -17.99
C GLU A 162 -21.59 -15.32 -17.18
N ALA A 163 -22.42 -15.09 -16.18
CA ALA A 163 -23.12 -16.09 -15.37
C ALA A 163 -24.56 -15.61 -15.07
N GLU A 164 -25.37 -16.42 -14.39
CA GLU A 164 -26.81 -16.11 -14.18
C GLU A 164 -27.06 -14.69 -13.60
N ASP A 165 -26.27 -14.28 -12.60
CA ASP A 165 -26.46 -13.02 -11.86
C ASP A 165 -25.26 -12.06 -11.96
N VAL A 166 -24.25 -12.37 -12.78
CA VAL A 166 -23.01 -11.57 -12.87
C VAL A 166 -22.51 -11.53 -14.32
N SER A 167 -22.21 -10.32 -14.80
CA SER A 167 -21.52 -10.05 -16.06
C SER A 167 -20.29 -9.21 -15.76
N CYS A 168 -19.13 -9.52 -16.34
CA CYS A 168 -17.90 -8.78 -16.18
C CYS A 168 -17.21 -8.54 -17.52
N ASP A 169 -16.73 -7.32 -17.74
CA ASP A 169 -15.80 -6.94 -18.81
C ASP A 169 -14.40 -6.70 -18.23
N PHE A 170 -13.38 -7.23 -18.89
CA PHE A 170 -11.96 -7.07 -18.53
C PHE A 170 -11.24 -6.31 -19.64
N GLY A 171 -10.51 -5.26 -19.28
CA GLY A 171 -9.66 -4.50 -20.17
C GLY A 171 -8.35 -5.21 -20.53
N PRO A 172 -7.63 -4.70 -21.55
CA PRO A 172 -6.36 -5.28 -21.96
C PRO A 172 -5.26 -5.21 -20.89
N VAL A 173 -4.31 -6.14 -20.98
CA VAL A 173 -3.04 -6.13 -20.22
C VAL A 173 -1.89 -5.94 -21.20
N SER A 174 -0.94 -5.06 -20.90
CA SER A 174 0.24 -4.86 -21.74
C SER A 174 1.53 -4.68 -20.95
N GLY A 175 2.66 -5.07 -21.54
CA GLY A 175 3.99 -4.90 -20.95
C GLY A 175 5.08 -4.94 -22.01
N ALA A 176 6.08 -4.06 -21.91
CA ALA A 176 7.10 -3.91 -22.95
C ALA A 176 8.16 -5.02 -22.93
N GLU A 177 8.63 -5.43 -21.75
CA GLU A 177 9.66 -6.45 -21.65
C GLU A 177 9.65 -7.15 -20.29
N VAL A 178 9.86 -8.47 -20.30
CA VAL A 178 10.24 -9.24 -19.12
C VAL A 178 11.56 -9.93 -19.38
N ARG A 179 12.48 -9.78 -18.43
CA ARG A 179 13.78 -10.42 -18.46
C ARG A 179 13.96 -11.26 -17.20
N GLY A 180 14.72 -12.32 -17.32
CA GLY A 180 15.02 -13.19 -16.21
C GLY A 180 16.29 -13.97 -16.41
N ARG A 181 16.73 -14.61 -15.33
CA ARG A 181 17.84 -15.54 -15.32
C ARG A 181 17.40 -16.84 -14.64
N PRO A 182 18.08 -17.96 -14.91
CA PRO A 182 17.91 -19.19 -14.13
C PRO A 182 18.09 -18.92 -12.63
N MET A 183 17.23 -19.55 -11.82
CA MET A 183 17.32 -19.53 -10.35
C MET A 183 18.33 -20.58 -9.88
N GLU A 184 18.98 -20.34 -8.74
CA GLU A 184 19.88 -21.29 -8.09
C GLU A 184 19.11 -22.53 -7.60
N THR A 185 17.90 -22.33 -7.09
CA THR A 185 16.97 -23.42 -6.75
C THR A 185 15.90 -23.49 -7.83
N SER A 186 15.82 -24.61 -8.55
CA SER A 186 14.83 -24.75 -9.64
C SER A 186 13.39 -24.69 -9.12
N PHE A 187 12.45 -24.22 -9.95
CA PHE A 187 11.03 -24.24 -9.60
C PHE A 187 10.52 -25.65 -9.27
N LEU A 188 11.00 -26.68 -9.97
CA LEU A 188 10.70 -28.08 -9.65
C LEU A 188 11.15 -28.47 -8.23
N GLU A 189 12.34 -28.02 -7.83
CA GLU A 189 12.83 -28.24 -6.48
C GLU A 189 11.99 -27.48 -5.45
N ILE A 190 11.58 -26.23 -5.75
CA ILE A 190 10.65 -25.46 -4.91
C ILE A 190 9.32 -26.21 -4.72
N MET A 191 8.72 -26.72 -5.79
CA MET A 191 7.48 -27.50 -5.72
C MET A 191 7.66 -28.78 -4.90
N THR A 192 8.79 -29.46 -5.07
CA THR A 192 9.12 -30.66 -4.29
C THR A 192 9.25 -30.34 -2.81
N LEU A 193 9.91 -29.22 -2.47
CA LEU A 193 10.03 -28.74 -1.09
C LEU A 193 8.66 -28.36 -0.50
N ALA A 194 7.79 -27.70 -1.29
CA ALA A 194 6.45 -27.33 -0.85
C ALA A 194 5.58 -28.56 -0.56
N GLN A 195 5.61 -29.59 -1.42
CA GLN A 195 4.91 -30.86 -1.18
C GLN A 195 5.41 -31.57 0.06
N GLN A 196 6.74 -31.58 0.26
CA GLN A 196 7.34 -32.15 1.47
C GLN A 196 6.90 -31.43 2.75
N MET A 197 6.76 -30.11 2.72
CA MET A 197 6.22 -29.34 3.85
C MET A 197 4.74 -29.61 4.11
N GLU A 198 3.95 -29.83 3.06
CA GLU A 198 2.53 -30.21 3.20
C GLU A 198 2.39 -31.59 3.84
N ASP A 199 3.23 -32.54 3.41
CA ASP A 199 3.27 -33.91 3.94
C ASP A 199 3.82 -33.99 5.38
N ASP A 200 4.77 -33.11 5.74
CA ASP A 200 5.36 -33.02 7.08
C ASP A 200 5.54 -31.56 7.53
N PRO A 201 4.54 -30.97 8.21
CA PRO A 201 4.61 -29.60 8.71
C PRO A 201 5.69 -29.36 9.77
N GLU A 202 6.25 -30.43 10.36
CA GLU A 202 7.37 -30.34 11.32
C GLU A 202 8.73 -30.25 10.60
N MET A 203 8.78 -30.38 9.27
CA MET A 203 9.98 -30.28 8.43
C MET A 203 10.55 -28.85 8.34
N ALA A 204 9.89 -27.85 8.94
CA ALA A 204 10.43 -26.49 9.12
C ALA A 204 11.55 -26.46 10.18
N ASP A 205 12.53 -27.35 10.05
CA ASP A 205 13.73 -27.36 10.88
C ASP A 205 14.67 -26.18 10.52
N PRO A 206 15.63 -25.84 11.39
CA PRO A 206 16.51 -24.71 11.15
C PRO A 206 17.30 -24.78 9.83
N VAL A 207 17.68 -25.97 9.37
CA VAL A 207 18.44 -26.16 8.12
C VAL A 207 17.58 -25.82 6.92
N PHE A 208 16.33 -26.31 6.92
CA PHE A 208 15.36 -26.02 5.88
C PHE A 208 15.04 -24.52 5.82
N MET A 209 14.88 -23.87 6.97
CA MET A 209 14.70 -22.41 7.03
C MET A 209 15.88 -21.64 6.45
N GLY A 210 17.13 -22.02 6.77
CA GLY A 210 18.31 -21.39 6.18
C GLY A 210 18.35 -21.51 4.66
N LYS A 211 17.99 -22.68 4.12
CA LYS A 211 17.86 -22.88 2.67
C LYS A 211 16.75 -22.02 2.06
N PHE A 212 15.58 -22.00 2.68
CA PHE A 212 14.43 -21.23 2.22
C PHE A 212 14.73 -19.73 2.15
N MET A 213 15.42 -19.16 3.15
CA MET A 213 15.80 -17.74 3.16
C MET A 213 16.73 -17.39 1.98
N ARG A 214 17.78 -18.18 1.73
CA ARG A 214 18.69 -17.95 0.59
C ARG A 214 17.99 -18.11 -0.76
N MET A 215 17.11 -19.10 -0.87
CA MET A 215 16.28 -19.31 -2.05
C MET A 215 15.36 -18.11 -2.33
N TYR A 216 14.72 -17.54 -1.30
CA TYR A 216 13.86 -16.37 -1.46
C TYR A 216 14.66 -15.14 -1.93
N ALA A 217 15.89 -14.94 -1.41
CA ALA A 217 16.78 -13.88 -1.89
C ALA A 217 17.12 -14.01 -3.38
N ASP A 218 17.34 -15.23 -3.87
CA ASP A 218 17.62 -15.49 -5.28
C ASP A 218 16.41 -15.15 -6.17
N ILE A 219 15.20 -15.57 -5.77
CA ILE A 219 13.95 -15.27 -6.50
C ILE A 219 13.74 -13.76 -6.66
N LEU A 220 13.95 -12.99 -5.59
CA LEU A 220 13.79 -11.52 -5.60
C LEU A 220 14.79 -10.79 -6.50
N THR A 221 15.80 -11.48 -7.03
CA THR A 221 16.82 -10.94 -7.93
C THR A 221 16.92 -11.67 -9.26
N ALA A 222 16.00 -12.60 -9.54
CA ALA A 222 16.01 -13.42 -10.74
C ALA A 222 15.20 -12.83 -11.91
N PHE A 223 14.42 -11.76 -11.66
CA PHE A 223 13.53 -11.15 -12.64
C PHE A 223 13.64 -9.63 -12.67
N GLU A 224 13.32 -9.06 -13.83
CA GLU A 224 13.07 -7.64 -14.02
C GLU A 224 11.99 -7.47 -15.09
N SER A 225 11.25 -6.37 -15.01
CA SER A 225 10.21 -6.05 -15.98
C SER A 225 10.17 -4.57 -16.29
N SER A 226 9.66 -4.25 -17.48
CA SER A 226 9.10 -2.93 -17.73
C SER A 226 7.82 -2.69 -16.92
N GLU A 227 7.26 -1.50 -17.08
CA GLU A 227 5.89 -1.22 -16.67
C GLU A 227 4.91 -2.23 -17.30
N PHE A 228 3.93 -2.63 -16.50
CA PHE A 228 2.75 -3.36 -16.92
C PHE A 228 1.50 -2.51 -16.68
N THR A 229 0.60 -2.50 -17.65
CA THR A 229 -0.71 -1.86 -17.54
C THR A 229 -1.80 -2.91 -17.62
N PHE A 230 -2.86 -2.71 -16.84
CA PHE A 230 -4.12 -3.41 -16.95
C PHE A 230 -5.23 -2.37 -17.00
N ASP A 231 -6.05 -2.38 -18.03
CA ASP A 231 -7.07 -1.33 -18.25
C ASP A 231 -8.32 -1.47 -17.37
N GLY A 232 -8.27 -2.38 -16.40
CA GLY A 232 -9.30 -2.51 -15.37
C GLY A 232 -10.38 -3.54 -15.71
N PHE A 233 -11.41 -3.59 -14.88
CA PHE A 233 -12.59 -4.41 -15.13
C PHE A 233 -13.86 -3.73 -14.60
N SER A 234 -14.99 -4.14 -15.16
CA SER A 234 -16.32 -3.71 -14.71
C SER A 234 -17.21 -4.93 -14.61
N CYS A 235 -17.73 -5.21 -13.42
CA CYS A 235 -18.70 -6.25 -13.17
C CYS A 235 -20.05 -5.64 -12.78
N ALA A 236 -21.14 -6.17 -13.34
CA ALA A 236 -22.51 -5.85 -12.96
C ALA A 236 -23.23 -7.13 -12.53
N GLY A 237 -24.08 -7.04 -11.51
CA GLY A 237 -24.86 -8.17 -11.01
C GLY A 237 -25.99 -7.73 -10.08
N THR A 238 -26.44 -8.62 -9.21
CA THR A 238 -27.41 -8.31 -8.16
C THR A 238 -26.95 -8.77 -6.79
N ASP A 239 -27.34 -8.04 -5.74
CA ASP A 239 -27.10 -8.46 -4.36
C ASP A 239 -28.17 -9.45 -3.84
N ASP A 240 -28.05 -9.85 -2.56
CA ASP A 240 -28.96 -10.79 -1.89
C ASP A 240 -30.43 -10.31 -1.85
N GLU A 241 -30.68 -9.01 -2.03
CA GLU A 241 -32.02 -8.42 -2.09
C GLU A 241 -32.53 -8.25 -3.53
N GLY A 242 -31.74 -8.67 -4.53
CA GLY A 242 -32.02 -8.53 -5.95
C GLY A 242 -31.81 -7.10 -6.48
N ARG A 243 -31.08 -6.26 -5.75
CA ARG A 243 -30.77 -4.88 -6.15
C ARG A 243 -29.58 -4.89 -7.12
N PRO A 244 -29.63 -4.13 -8.22
CA PRO A 244 -28.50 -4.01 -9.12
C PRO A 244 -27.24 -3.53 -8.39
N MET A 245 -26.13 -4.22 -8.61
CA MET A 245 -24.82 -3.86 -8.07
C MET A 245 -23.78 -3.79 -9.19
N ALA A 246 -22.82 -2.88 -9.04
CA ALA A 246 -21.68 -2.75 -9.93
C ALA A 246 -20.37 -2.64 -9.13
N VAL A 247 -19.33 -3.29 -9.63
CA VAL A 247 -17.95 -3.21 -9.12
C VAL A 247 -17.04 -2.86 -10.28
N GLU A 248 -16.32 -1.76 -10.16
CA GLU A 248 -15.45 -1.21 -11.21
C GLU A 248 -14.06 -0.99 -10.62
N ILE A 249 -13.03 -1.33 -11.40
CA ILE A 249 -11.65 -0.89 -11.21
C ILE A 249 -11.19 -0.35 -12.56
N GLY A 250 -10.64 0.86 -12.57
CA GLY A 250 -10.03 1.48 -13.74
C GLY A 250 -8.62 0.97 -14.02
N ASN A 251 -7.79 1.84 -14.60
CA ASN A 251 -6.44 1.48 -15.00
C ASN A 251 -5.57 1.12 -13.78
N VAL A 252 -4.85 0.00 -13.88
CA VAL A 252 -3.85 -0.45 -12.91
C VAL A 252 -2.49 -0.42 -13.59
N ILE A 253 -1.54 0.30 -13.00
CA ILE A 253 -0.17 0.42 -13.49
C ILE A 253 0.76 -0.18 -12.45
N MET A 254 1.54 -1.18 -12.85
CA MET A 254 2.69 -1.66 -12.09
C MET A 254 3.93 -1.09 -12.78
N ALA A 255 4.68 -0.23 -12.08
CA ALA A 255 5.93 0.31 -12.61
C ALA A 255 6.96 -0.81 -12.89
N GLY A 256 8.06 -0.48 -13.57
CA GLY A 256 9.10 -1.46 -13.87
C GLY A 256 9.74 -2.06 -12.62
N MET A 257 9.80 -3.39 -12.56
CA MET A 257 10.47 -4.13 -11.50
C MET A 257 11.95 -4.25 -11.81
N SER A 258 12.81 -3.99 -10.83
CA SER A 258 14.26 -4.22 -10.91
C SER A 258 14.68 -5.19 -9.81
N PRO A 259 15.82 -5.90 -9.94
CA PRO A 259 16.29 -6.81 -8.91
C PRO A 259 16.38 -6.13 -7.54
N GLY A 260 15.61 -6.64 -6.57
CA GLY A 260 15.54 -6.08 -5.22
C GLY A 260 14.73 -4.80 -5.05
N ILE A 261 14.02 -4.32 -6.08
CA ILE A 261 13.07 -3.21 -5.99
C ILE A 261 11.69 -3.70 -6.41
N TYR A 262 10.77 -3.78 -5.44
CA TYR A 262 9.37 -4.02 -5.75
C TYR A 262 8.76 -2.71 -6.27
N PRO A 263 8.11 -2.72 -7.44
CA PRO A 263 7.69 -1.49 -8.10
C PRO A 263 6.55 -0.78 -7.37
N GLN A 264 6.37 0.50 -7.68
CA GLN A 264 5.13 1.21 -7.37
C GLN A 264 3.97 0.57 -8.14
N ILE A 265 2.81 0.44 -7.48
CA ILE A 265 1.56 0.00 -8.09
C ILE A 265 0.51 1.08 -7.86
N SER A 266 -0.14 1.56 -8.92
CA SER A 266 -1.26 2.48 -8.84
C SER A 266 -2.52 1.88 -9.47
N MET A 267 -3.67 2.19 -8.90
CA MET A 267 -5.01 1.78 -9.37
C MET A 267 -5.91 3.01 -9.40
N ASP A 268 -6.56 3.24 -10.53
CA ASP A 268 -7.53 4.32 -10.71
C ASP A 268 -8.97 3.81 -10.58
N ASP A 269 -9.88 4.71 -10.23
CA ASP A 269 -11.33 4.58 -10.35
C ASP A 269 -11.92 3.28 -9.76
N PHE A 270 -11.60 2.96 -8.51
CA PHE A 270 -12.30 1.89 -7.79
C PHE A 270 -13.70 2.35 -7.39
N ALA A 271 -14.72 1.55 -7.70
CA ALA A 271 -16.09 1.83 -7.29
C ALA A 271 -16.87 0.55 -6.97
N ILE A 272 -17.64 0.60 -5.90
CA ILE A 272 -18.72 -0.35 -5.61
C ILE A 272 -20.00 0.46 -5.47
N LYS A 273 -21.05 0.09 -6.19
CA LYS A 273 -22.34 0.79 -6.19
C LYS A 273 -23.46 -0.24 -6.09
N VAL A 274 -24.37 -0.07 -5.13
CA VAL A 274 -25.60 -0.87 -5.00
C VAL A 274 -26.79 0.08 -5.15
N GLU A 275 -27.61 -0.14 -6.17
CA GLU A 275 -28.70 0.79 -6.52
C GLU A 275 -29.70 0.93 -5.37
N GLY A 276 -29.88 2.17 -4.91
CA GLY A 276 -30.80 2.49 -3.82
C GLY A 276 -30.28 2.18 -2.41
N ASP A 277 -29.05 1.66 -2.26
CA ASP A 277 -28.47 1.29 -0.97
C ASP A 277 -27.25 2.15 -0.62
N GLY A 278 -26.17 2.06 -1.40
CA GLY A 278 -24.96 2.82 -1.13
C GLY A 278 -23.85 2.68 -2.16
N SER A 279 -22.79 3.45 -1.95
CA SER A 279 -21.61 3.45 -2.81
C SER A 279 -20.33 3.70 -2.03
N ILE A 280 -19.25 3.11 -2.51
CA ILE A 280 -17.87 3.39 -2.10
C ILE A 280 -17.10 3.69 -3.38
N THR A 281 -16.43 4.83 -3.45
CA THR A 281 -15.56 5.19 -4.57
C THR A 281 -14.19 5.63 -4.09
N LEU A 282 -13.18 5.36 -4.90
CA LEU A 282 -11.80 5.80 -4.69
C LEU A 282 -11.20 6.18 -6.04
N GLY A 283 -10.80 7.44 -6.19
CA GLY A 283 -10.29 7.98 -7.46
C GLY A 283 -8.92 7.42 -7.85
N ASN A 284 -8.00 7.33 -6.89
CA ASN A 284 -6.71 6.66 -7.10
C ASN A 284 -6.22 6.04 -5.78
N PHE A 285 -5.52 4.91 -5.88
CA PHE A 285 -4.73 4.30 -4.83
C PHE A 285 -3.34 3.99 -5.36
N THR A 286 -2.29 4.35 -4.62
CA THR A 286 -0.91 4.06 -4.98
C THR A 286 -0.18 3.43 -3.80
N ILE A 287 0.35 2.23 -4.01
CA ILE A 287 1.37 1.62 -3.16
C ILE A 287 2.72 2.04 -3.74
N LYS A 288 3.54 2.76 -2.98
CA LYS A 288 4.87 3.18 -3.42
C LYS A 288 5.82 1.99 -3.40
N GLN A 289 6.99 2.16 -4.02
CA GLN A 289 7.99 1.09 -4.15
C GLN A 289 8.46 0.54 -2.79
N PHE A 290 8.97 -0.69 -2.82
CA PHE A 290 9.71 -1.27 -1.69
C PHE A 290 11.15 -1.53 -2.10
N ASP A 291 12.10 -1.08 -1.29
CA ASP A 291 13.50 -1.47 -1.42
C ASP A 291 13.78 -2.69 -0.54
N LEU A 292 14.06 -3.82 -1.21
CA LEU A 292 14.35 -5.11 -0.61
C LEU A 292 15.85 -5.33 -0.42
N SER A 293 16.73 -4.37 -0.76
CA SER A 293 18.18 -4.56 -0.78
C SER A 293 18.74 -5.04 0.56
N ALA A 294 18.31 -4.43 1.68
CA ALA A 294 18.73 -4.84 3.01
C ALA A 294 18.20 -6.22 3.38
N THR A 295 16.94 -6.51 3.03
CA THR A 295 16.29 -7.81 3.25
C THR A 295 16.97 -8.92 2.45
N ILE A 296 17.22 -8.70 1.17
CA ILE A 296 17.96 -9.62 0.30
C ILE A 296 19.37 -9.86 0.84
N ALA A 297 20.06 -8.82 1.32
CA ALA A 297 21.37 -8.98 1.94
C ALA A 297 21.31 -9.85 3.20
N ALA A 298 20.30 -9.68 4.07
CA ALA A 298 20.12 -10.51 5.25
C ALA A 298 19.80 -11.97 4.90
N LEU A 299 18.90 -12.17 3.94
CA LEU A 299 18.45 -13.48 3.47
C LEU A 299 19.57 -14.26 2.74
N ALA A 300 20.30 -13.60 1.84
CA ALA A 300 21.41 -14.21 1.10
C ALA A 300 22.57 -14.63 2.02
N ASN A 301 22.77 -13.91 3.13
CA ASN A 301 23.78 -14.21 4.13
C ASN A 301 23.24 -15.03 5.31
N ALA A 302 22.02 -15.56 5.22
CA ALA A 302 21.45 -16.40 6.27
C ALA A 302 22.34 -17.64 6.51
N PRO A 303 22.59 -18.02 7.78
CA PRO A 303 23.37 -19.21 8.12
C PRO A 303 22.73 -20.49 7.60
N GLU A 304 23.48 -21.59 7.62
CA GLU A 304 22.96 -22.91 7.24
C GLU A 304 21.74 -23.29 8.07
N GLU A 305 21.80 -23.05 9.39
CA GLU A 305 20.71 -23.23 10.35
C GLU A 305 20.16 -21.87 10.78
N VAL A 306 18.89 -21.60 10.50
CA VAL A 306 18.14 -20.42 10.96
C VAL A 306 17.18 -20.84 12.06
N ASP A 307 17.44 -20.39 13.29
CA ASP A 307 16.57 -20.61 14.43
C ASP A 307 15.82 -19.32 14.84
N GLU A 308 14.96 -19.43 15.85
CA GLU A 308 14.20 -18.30 16.40
C GLU A 308 15.13 -17.18 16.89
N SER A 309 16.30 -17.50 17.44
CA SER A 309 17.25 -16.50 17.93
C SER A 309 17.88 -15.67 16.80
N TRP A 310 18.15 -16.30 15.66
CA TRP A 310 18.59 -15.60 14.47
C TRP A 310 17.48 -14.70 13.92
N LEU A 311 16.23 -15.18 13.88
CA LEU A 311 15.08 -14.39 13.43
C LEU A 311 14.86 -13.18 14.33
N GLU A 312 14.89 -13.34 15.65
CA GLU A 312 14.78 -12.23 16.61
C GLU A 312 15.91 -11.21 16.40
N THR A 313 17.14 -11.68 16.21
CA THR A 313 18.31 -10.81 15.99
C THR A 313 18.24 -10.04 14.68
N ASN A 314 17.61 -10.61 13.64
CA ASN A 314 17.57 -10.04 12.29
C ASN A 314 16.19 -9.50 11.88
N ALA A 315 15.20 -9.52 12.78
CA ALA A 315 13.79 -9.21 12.47
C ALA A 315 13.63 -7.89 11.70
N ARG A 316 14.39 -6.85 12.10
CA ARG A 316 14.35 -5.55 11.43
C ARG A 316 14.99 -5.51 10.05
N ALA A 317 16.01 -6.34 9.79
CA ALA A 317 16.61 -6.44 8.46
C ALA A 317 15.69 -7.19 7.49
N LEU A 318 14.78 -8.03 8.01
CA LEU A 318 13.78 -8.75 7.22
C LEU A 318 12.56 -7.89 6.84
N ILE A 319 12.45 -6.67 7.37
CA ILE A 319 11.41 -5.70 6.99
C ILE A 319 11.92 -4.91 5.78
N PRO A 320 11.24 -4.98 4.62
CA PRO A 320 11.59 -4.17 3.46
C PRO A 320 11.44 -2.67 3.78
N ALA A 321 12.27 -1.84 3.16
CA ALA A 321 12.06 -0.40 3.20
C ALA A 321 10.85 -0.07 2.32
N PHE A 322 9.79 0.46 2.94
CA PHE A 322 8.51 0.74 2.28
C PHE A 322 8.35 2.23 2.08
N ASP A 323 8.31 2.73 0.84
CA ASP A 323 8.28 4.18 0.60
C ASP A 323 6.93 4.83 0.97
N GLY A 324 5.89 4.03 1.26
CA GLY A 324 4.59 4.47 1.75
C GLY A 324 3.46 4.22 0.76
N PHE A 325 2.33 4.89 0.97
CA PHE A 325 1.15 4.76 0.10
C PHE A 325 0.40 6.09 0.03
N SER A 326 -0.41 6.26 -0.99
CA SER A 326 -1.31 7.40 -1.11
C SER A 326 -2.64 6.97 -1.70
N PHE A 327 -3.66 7.79 -1.47
CA PHE A 327 -4.96 7.62 -2.11
C PHE A 327 -5.63 8.98 -2.30
N SER A 328 -6.53 9.07 -3.27
CA SER A 328 -7.30 10.28 -3.53
C SER A 328 -8.76 9.96 -3.89
N GLY A 329 -9.65 10.92 -3.62
CA GLY A 329 -11.06 10.85 -3.97
C GLY A 329 -11.81 9.71 -3.28
N LEU A 330 -11.51 9.44 -2.00
CA LEU A 330 -12.31 8.49 -1.22
C LEU A 330 -13.66 9.13 -0.92
N ALA A 331 -14.74 8.47 -1.31
CA ALA A 331 -16.10 8.83 -0.92
C ALA A 331 -16.87 7.58 -0.52
N ILE A 332 -17.48 7.63 0.67
CA ILE A 332 -18.29 6.55 1.24
C ILE A 332 -19.67 7.12 1.50
N ASP A 333 -20.70 6.42 1.02
CA ASP A 333 -22.09 6.71 1.31
C ASP A 333 -22.86 5.39 1.42
N ILE A 334 -22.95 4.82 2.62
CA ILE A 334 -23.55 3.50 2.90
C ILE A 334 -24.57 3.58 4.04
N PRO A 335 -25.56 2.68 4.11
CA PRO A 335 -26.46 2.60 5.27
C PRO A 335 -25.67 2.25 6.54
N ASP A 336 -26.07 2.82 7.68
CA ASP A 336 -25.51 2.45 8.98
C ASP A 336 -26.11 1.12 9.46
N PRO A 337 -25.30 0.05 9.68
CA PRO A 337 -25.82 -1.24 10.14
C PRO A 337 -26.34 -1.21 11.58
N ASP A 338 -25.94 -0.23 12.38
CA ASP A 338 -26.30 -0.08 13.79
C ASP A 338 -27.45 0.92 14.01
N ALA A 339 -27.82 1.71 13.00
CA ALA A 339 -28.84 2.75 13.09
C ALA A 339 -29.79 2.79 11.86
N ASP A 340 -31.02 2.28 12.05
CA ASP A 340 -32.05 2.23 11.00
C ASP A 340 -32.36 3.60 10.38
N GLY A 341 -32.11 3.73 9.08
CA GLY A 341 -32.39 4.95 8.31
C GLY A 341 -31.30 6.01 8.36
N GLU A 342 -30.21 5.76 9.11
CA GLU A 342 -29.02 6.59 9.11
C GLU A 342 -28.01 6.11 8.06
N ARG A 343 -27.09 7.01 7.68
CA ARG A 343 -26.09 6.76 6.64
C ARG A 343 -24.72 7.18 7.13
N ILE A 344 -23.72 6.38 6.80
CA ILE A 344 -22.31 6.70 7.00
C ILE A 344 -21.85 7.42 5.74
N VAL A 345 -21.59 8.73 5.88
CA VAL A 345 -21.10 9.59 4.80
C VAL A 345 -19.74 10.16 5.19
N ALA A 346 -18.71 9.84 4.41
CA ALA A 346 -17.35 10.32 4.63
C ALA A 346 -16.64 10.57 3.31
N ASP A 347 -15.92 11.70 3.21
CA ASP A 347 -15.08 12.02 2.06
C ASP A 347 -13.66 12.38 2.50
N ILE A 348 -12.66 11.96 1.73
CA ILE A 348 -11.25 12.38 1.86
C ILE A 348 -10.73 12.68 0.46
N ASP A 349 -10.26 13.91 0.24
CA ASP A 349 -9.75 14.33 -1.07
C ASP A 349 -8.42 13.67 -1.37
N ASP A 350 -7.47 13.75 -0.44
CA ASP A 350 -6.13 13.20 -0.60
C ASP A 350 -5.60 12.69 0.74
N PHE A 351 -4.85 11.60 0.69
CA PHE A 351 -4.01 11.10 1.77
C PHE A 351 -2.68 10.65 1.18
N ASP A 352 -1.58 11.03 1.82
CA ASP A 352 -0.23 10.58 1.48
C ASP A 352 0.53 10.16 2.74
N LEU A 353 1.23 9.04 2.63
CA LEU A 353 2.31 8.62 3.52
C LEU A 353 3.56 8.41 2.67
N SER A 354 4.62 9.13 3.00
CA SER A 354 5.95 9.01 2.39
C SER A 354 6.96 8.70 3.49
N LEU A 355 7.71 7.61 3.31
CA LEU A 355 8.76 7.16 4.20
C LEU A 355 10.06 7.03 3.42
N SER A 356 11.19 7.41 4.01
CA SER A 356 12.48 7.29 3.32
C SER A 356 13.66 7.24 4.29
N ASN A 357 14.86 7.07 3.73
CA ASN A 357 16.13 7.08 4.44
C ASN A 357 16.16 6.06 5.60
N TYR A 358 15.85 4.80 5.29
CA TYR A 358 15.79 3.73 6.29
C TYR A 358 17.16 3.46 6.93
N ILE A 359 17.17 3.35 8.26
CA ILE A 359 18.31 2.93 9.06
C ILE A 359 17.86 1.76 9.92
N ASN A 360 18.48 0.59 9.73
CA ASN A 360 18.12 -0.64 10.46
C ASN A 360 16.61 -0.95 10.44
N GLY A 361 15.95 -0.77 9.28
CA GLY A 361 14.52 -1.03 9.10
C GLY A 361 13.59 0.06 9.65
N ILE A 362 14.12 1.18 10.16
CA ILE A 362 13.32 2.33 10.64
C ILE A 362 13.49 3.51 9.68
N PRO A 363 12.41 4.10 9.16
CA PRO A 363 12.50 5.30 8.34
C PRO A 363 13.03 6.46 9.18
N SER A 364 14.07 7.14 8.69
CA SER A 364 14.61 8.33 9.36
C SER A 364 13.99 9.63 8.82
N ALA A 365 13.17 9.55 7.77
CA ALA A 365 12.32 10.64 7.30
C ALA A 365 10.89 10.14 7.07
N VAL A 366 9.92 10.95 7.53
CA VAL A 366 8.48 10.72 7.41
C VAL A 366 7.80 12.00 6.94
N ASP A 367 6.89 11.89 5.97
CA ASP A 367 5.93 12.92 5.60
C ASP A 367 4.58 12.23 5.45
N THR A 368 3.60 12.65 6.24
CA THR A 368 2.21 12.18 6.11
C THR A 368 1.28 13.36 6.08
N SER A 369 0.33 13.33 5.17
CA SER A 369 -0.66 14.40 5.04
C SER A 369 -2.01 13.85 4.62
N ALA A 370 -3.05 14.59 4.95
CA ALA A 370 -4.37 14.36 4.40
C ALA A 370 -5.10 15.69 4.25
N SER A 371 -5.94 15.80 3.22
CA SER A 371 -6.73 17.01 2.96
C SER A 371 -8.16 16.68 2.55
N GLY A 372 -9.04 17.66 2.71
CA GLY A 372 -10.46 17.51 2.39
C GLY A 372 -11.15 16.43 3.22
N ILE A 373 -10.72 16.23 4.47
CA ILE A 373 -11.34 15.28 5.41
C ILE A 373 -12.69 15.87 5.80
N ARG A 374 -13.74 15.36 5.17
CA ARG A 374 -15.10 15.90 5.28
C ARG A 374 -16.01 14.88 5.95
N ALA A 375 -16.61 15.32 7.06
CA ALA A 375 -17.57 14.54 7.81
C ALA A 375 -18.70 15.44 8.32
N ALA A 376 -19.93 14.94 8.23
CA ALA A 376 -21.07 15.55 8.89
C ALA A 376 -21.05 15.18 10.38
N LEU A 377 -21.32 16.15 11.26
CA LEU A 377 -21.47 15.86 12.68
C LEU A 377 -22.88 15.28 12.94
N PRO A 378 -23.01 14.13 13.63
CA PRO A 378 -24.32 13.55 13.92
C PRO A 378 -25.14 14.47 14.82
N GLU A 379 -26.35 14.85 14.40
CA GLU A 379 -27.20 15.78 15.16
C GLU A 379 -27.54 15.25 16.56
N ASP A 380 -27.67 13.93 16.70
CA ASP A 380 -28.01 13.23 17.94
C ASP A 380 -26.80 12.58 18.64
N THR A 381 -25.58 13.07 18.37
CA THR A 381 -24.36 12.57 19.03
C THR A 381 -24.45 12.66 20.55
N GLN A 382 -24.00 11.60 21.24
CA GLN A 382 -23.87 11.58 22.72
C GLN A 382 -22.51 12.11 23.18
N ASP A 383 -21.60 12.41 22.25
CA ASP A 383 -20.29 12.97 22.57
C ASP A 383 -20.44 14.46 22.93
N GLU A 384 -20.14 14.81 24.18
CA GLU A 384 -20.26 16.18 24.69
C GLU A 384 -19.39 17.18 23.90
N GLN A 385 -18.26 16.76 23.34
CA GLN A 385 -17.38 17.62 22.54
C GLN A 385 -17.99 17.88 21.16
N LEU A 386 -18.56 16.86 20.52
CA LEU A 386 -19.27 17.05 19.24
C LEU A 386 -20.55 17.87 19.42
N GLN A 387 -21.30 17.67 20.52
CA GLN A 387 -22.45 18.51 20.87
C GLN A 387 -22.04 19.98 21.04
N GLN A 388 -20.88 20.25 21.64
CA GLN A 388 -20.34 21.60 21.73
C GLN A 388 -20.05 22.18 20.35
N LEU A 389 -19.40 21.43 19.45
CA LEU A 389 -19.15 21.89 18.08
C LEU A 389 -20.45 22.21 17.33
N ILE A 390 -21.47 21.35 17.46
CA ILE A 390 -22.80 21.57 16.87
C ILE A 390 -23.45 22.82 17.48
N ALA A 391 -23.36 23.02 18.80
CA ALA A 391 -23.85 24.23 19.47
C ALA A 391 -23.12 25.50 19.03
N LEU A 392 -21.85 25.38 18.59
CA LEU A 392 -21.08 26.45 17.97
C LEU A 392 -21.48 26.72 16.51
N GLY A 393 -22.45 25.98 15.96
CA GLY A 393 -22.90 26.09 14.56
C GLY A 393 -22.01 25.34 13.56
N ILE A 394 -21.05 24.56 14.04
CA ILE A 394 -20.20 23.70 13.21
C ILE A 394 -20.98 22.40 13.02
N THR A 395 -21.56 22.20 11.84
CA THR A 395 -22.32 20.98 11.50
C THR A 395 -21.57 20.09 10.51
N LYS A 396 -20.49 20.62 9.93
CA LYS A 396 -19.60 19.92 9.01
C LYS A 396 -18.17 20.28 9.36
N ILE A 397 -17.29 19.29 9.28
CA ILE A 397 -15.85 19.47 9.39
C ILE A 397 -15.29 19.30 7.99
N ASP A 398 -14.38 20.19 7.60
CA ASP A 398 -13.49 20.06 6.45
C ASP A 398 -12.09 20.38 6.96
N ALA A 399 -11.29 19.33 7.13
CA ALA A 399 -10.01 19.40 7.80
C ALA A 399 -8.87 18.87 6.93
N ALA A 400 -7.66 19.34 7.23
CA ALA A 400 -6.43 18.81 6.70
C ALA A 400 -5.36 18.74 7.80
N PHE A 401 -4.44 17.79 7.69
CA PHE A 401 -3.27 17.70 8.56
C PHE A 401 -2.02 17.38 7.75
N ARG A 402 -0.86 17.71 8.31
CA ARG A 402 0.44 17.23 7.83
C ARG A 402 1.39 17.01 9.00
N LEU A 403 2.22 15.97 8.92
CA LEU A 403 3.35 15.71 9.79
C LEU A 403 4.55 15.37 8.91
N ALA A 404 5.58 16.21 8.95
CA ALA A 404 6.83 16.04 8.23
C ALA A 404 8.02 16.21 9.19
N ALA A 405 8.86 15.19 9.27
CA ALA A 405 10.07 15.20 10.10
C ALA A 405 11.17 14.34 9.47
N ALA A 406 12.42 14.81 9.58
CA ALA A 406 13.58 14.10 9.06
C ALA A 406 14.76 14.16 10.03
N TRP A 407 15.45 13.04 10.20
CA TRP A 407 16.71 12.98 10.94
C TRP A 407 17.87 13.45 10.08
N ASN A 408 18.76 14.24 10.69
CA ASN A 408 19.93 14.81 10.07
C ASN A 408 21.20 14.27 10.74
N ALA A 409 21.92 13.43 10.01
CA ALA A 409 23.14 12.78 10.49
C ALA A 409 24.29 13.77 10.78
N ASP A 410 24.38 14.87 10.03
CA ASP A 410 25.47 15.84 10.18
C ASP A 410 25.36 16.63 11.49
N THR A 411 24.12 16.91 11.91
CA THR A 411 23.83 17.72 13.10
C THR A 411 23.38 16.91 14.30
N ASN A 412 23.13 15.60 14.15
CA ASN A 412 22.48 14.76 15.16
C ASN A 412 21.20 15.43 15.69
N SER A 413 20.32 15.80 14.77
CA SER A 413 19.03 16.42 15.07
C SER A 413 17.90 15.77 14.28
N ILE A 414 16.67 15.89 14.79
CA ILE A 414 15.46 15.70 14.00
C ILE A 414 14.93 17.09 13.68
N ASP A 415 14.82 17.38 12.40
CA ASP A 415 14.20 18.58 11.87
C ASP A 415 12.70 18.28 11.73
N VAL A 416 11.89 18.97 12.54
CA VAL A 416 10.43 18.92 12.45
C VAL A 416 10.03 20.01 11.47
N GLU A 417 9.85 19.63 10.20
CA GLU A 417 9.52 20.55 9.13
C GLU A 417 8.12 21.13 9.33
N GLU A 418 7.15 20.28 9.64
CA GLU A 418 5.76 20.68 9.82
C GLU A 418 4.99 19.66 10.68
N VAL A 419 4.24 20.14 11.66
CA VAL A 419 3.12 19.44 12.29
C VAL A 419 1.96 20.41 12.24
N SER A 420 1.00 20.15 11.38
CA SER A 420 -0.10 21.07 11.13
C SER A 420 -1.47 20.40 11.16
N VAL A 421 -2.44 21.20 11.59
CA VAL A 421 -3.88 20.91 11.48
C VAL A 421 -4.55 22.16 10.99
N SER A 422 -5.46 22.03 10.03
CA SER A 422 -6.25 23.14 9.52
C SER A 422 -7.70 22.73 9.32
N GLY A 423 -8.60 23.70 9.46
CA GLY A 423 -10.00 23.55 9.12
C GLY A 423 -10.47 24.71 8.24
N VAL A 424 -11.23 24.40 7.19
CA VAL A 424 -11.83 25.40 6.31
C VAL A 424 -12.75 26.30 7.12
N ASP A 425 -12.62 27.62 6.93
CA ASP A 425 -13.35 28.66 7.69
C ASP A 425 -13.17 28.63 9.23
N LEU A 426 -12.21 27.82 9.73
CA LEU A 426 -11.88 27.72 11.14
C LEU A 426 -10.52 28.38 11.42
N ALA A 427 -9.47 27.57 11.58
CA ALA A 427 -8.12 28.03 11.84
C ALA A 427 -7.11 27.03 11.27
N SER A 428 -5.87 27.48 11.09
CA SER A 428 -4.71 26.65 10.81
C SER A 428 -3.69 26.82 11.93
N VAL A 429 -3.17 25.72 12.43
CA VAL A 429 -2.09 25.66 13.42
C VAL A 429 -0.95 24.88 12.80
N VAL A 430 0.25 25.46 12.78
CA VAL A 430 1.47 24.87 12.24
C VAL A 430 2.55 24.95 13.30
N LEU A 431 3.20 23.82 13.58
CA LEU A 431 4.36 23.71 14.46
C LEU A 431 5.56 23.24 13.63
N SER A 432 6.71 23.87 13.81
CA SER A 432 7.99 23.44 13.25
C SER A 432 9.08 23.57 14.31
N GLY A 433 10.22 22.90 14.14
CA GLY A 433 11.28 22.98 15.13
C GLY A 433 12.45 22.04 14.91
N THR A 434 13.32 21.99 15.92
CA THR A 434 14.50 21.13 15.91
C THR A 434 14.63 20.41 17.24
N ILE A 435 14.72 19.09 17.17
CA ILE A 435 15.07 18.22 18.29
C ILE A 435 16.56 17.92 18.17
N ALA A 436 17.36 18.39 19.12
CA ALA A 436 18.80 18.17 19.16
C ALA A 436 19.17 16.90 19.93
N ASN A 437 20.43 16.48 19.76
CA ASN A 437 21.00 15.28 20.38
C ASN A 437 20.25 13.99 20.00
N ALA A 438 19.63 14.00 18.83
CA ALA A 438 19.04 12.84 18.20
C ALA A 438 20.14 12.15 17.38
N THR A 439 20.79 11.15 17.96
CA THR A 439 21.90 10.43 17.31
C THR A 439 21.40 9.22 16.53
N GLU A 440 22.27 8.63 15.70
CA GLU A 440 21.96 7.39 14.95
C GLU A 440 21.51 6.24 15.88
N ALA A 441 21.92 6.27 17.14
CA ALA A 441 21.50 5.32 18.17
C ALA A 441 19.97 5.24 18.37
N LEU A 442 19.20 6.27 17.99
CA LEU A 442 17.74 6.21 17.95
C LEU A 442 17.20 5.10 17.04
N PHE A 443 17.98 4.72 16.03
CA PHE A 443 17.66 3.68 15.06
C PHE A 443 18.42 2.38 15.37
N SER A 444 19.02 2.24 16.56
CA SER A 444 19.75 1.03 16.94
C SER A 444 18.84 -0.19 17.01
N LEU A 445 19.37 -1.36 16.63
CA LEU A 445 18.73 -2.66 16.83
C LEU A 445 18.62 -3.02 18.33
N ASP A 446 19.46 -2.42 19.19
CA ASP A 446 19.37 -2.59 20.66
C ASP A 446 18.33 -1.61 21.22
N GLU A 447 17.22 -2.16 21.74
CA GLU A 447 16.13 -1.36 22.32
C GLU A 447 16.57 -0.49 23.50
N ASN A 448 17.54 -0.95 24.31
CA ASN A 448 18.04 -0.17 25.44
C ASN A 448 18.90 0.99 24.95
N GLU A 449 19.69 0.79 23.90
CA GLU A 449 20.47 1.86 23.27
C GLU A 449 19.54 2.91 22.65
N ALA A 450 18.52 2.47 21.90
CA ALA A 450 17.53 3.35 21.30
C ALA A 450 16.73 4.13 22.35
N LEU A 451 16.29 3.47 23.43
CA LEU A 451 15.59 4.11 24.54
C LEU A 451 16.48 5.15 25.26
N MET A 452 17.74 4.81 25.52
CA MET A 452 18.72 5.72 26.12
C MET A 452 18.98 6.94 25.23
N ALA A 453 19.12 6.74 23.92
CA ALA A 453 19.22 7.83 22.95
C ALA A 453 17.95 8.69 22.95
N GLY A 454 16.77 8.07 22.99
CA GLY A 454 15.47 8.73 23.07
C GLY A 454 15.30 9.59 24.32
N MET A 455 15.79 9.14 25.47
CA MET A 455 15.81 9.95 26.70
C MET A 455 16.81 11.11 26.66
N GLY A 456 17.82 11.03 25.78
CA GLY A 456 18.88 12.02 25.63
C GLY A 456 18.52 13.18 24.71
N VAL A 457 17.42 13.11 23.97
CA VAL A 457 17.00 14.16 23.05
C VAL A 457 16.61 15.43 23.81
N ALA A 458 16.75 16.58 23.14
CA ALA A 458 16.38 17.88 23.70
C ALA A 458 15.71 18.77 22.66
N ILE A 459 14.71 19.55 23.05
CA ILE A 459 14.08 20.53 22.17
C ILE A 459 14.95 21.77 22.09
N LYS A 460 15.51 22.04 20.91
CA LYS A 460 16.39 23.21 20.68
C LYS A 460 15.58 24.43 20.27
N ALA A 461 14.64 24.26 19.36
CA ALA A 461 13.78 25.34 18.88
C ALA A 461 12.39 24.80 18.52
N LEU A 462 11.37 25.63 18.73
CA LEU A 462 9.99 25.42 18.28
C LEU A 462 9.46 26.73 17.71
N ASN A 463 8.65 26.64 16.67
CA ASN A 463 7.98 27.76 16.07
C ASN A 463 6.52 27.38 15.84
N LEU A 464 5.61 28.14 16.45
CA LEU A 464 4.17 27.97 16.37
C LEU A 464 3.58 29.10 15.52
N ASP A 465 2.91 28.74 14.43
CA ASP A 465 2.15 29.64 13.59
C ASP A 465 0.66 29.31 13.69
N VAL A 466 -0.16 30.31 14.00
CA VAL A 466 -1.61 30.19 14.08
C VAL A 466 -2.25 31.19 13.13
N THR A 467 -3.11 30.73 12.25
CA THR A 467 -3.88 31.57 11.32
C THR A 467 -5.37 31.40 11.62
N ASP A 468 -6.07 32.51 11.88
CA ASP A 468 -7.52 32.53 12.07
C ASP A 468 -8.23 32.76 10.73
N SER A 469 -9.02 31.78 10.32
CA SER A 469 -9.81 31.81 9.09
C SER A 469 -11.31 32.00 9.36
N GLY A 470 -11.73 32.20 10.61
CA GLY A 470 -13.14 32.38 11.00
C GLY A 470 -13.51 31.81 12.36
N LEU A 471 -12.66 30.96 12.95
CA LEU A 471 -12.90 30.36 14.27
C LEU A 471 -13.11 31.42 15.36
N SER A 472 -12.34 32.51 15.34
CA SER A 472 -12.50 33.58 16.34
C SER A 472 -13.88 34.25 16.28
N ASP A 473 -14.44 34.39 15.09
CA ASP A 473 -15.76 34.98 14.85
C ASP A 473 -16.86 34.05 15.39
N ILE A 474 -16.73 32.73 15.17
CA ILE A 474 -17.64 31.70 15.68
C ILE A 474 -17.67 31.69 17.22
N ILE A 475 -16.50 31.60 17.85
CA ILE A 475 -16.38 31.56 19.32
C ILE A 475 -17.00 32.81 19.95
N LEU A 476 -16.71 33.98 19.36
CA LEU A 476 -17.24 35.25 19.87
C LEU A 476 -18.76 35.38 19.68
N ALA A 477 -19.32 34.85 18.59
CA ALA A 477 -20.76 34.82 18.39
C ALA A 477 -21.47 34.01 19.48
N VAL A 478 -20.91 32.85 19.85
CA VAL A 478 -21.47 32.00 20.89
C VAL A 478 -21.32 32.62 22.27
N ALA A 479 -20.11 33.08 22.63
CA ALA A 479 -19.88 33.75 23.90
C ALA A 479 -20.78 35.00 24.09
N ALA A 480 -21.06 35.71 23.00
CA ALA A 480 -21.97 36.85 22.98
C ALA A 480 -23.42 36.44 23.20
N ALA A 481 -23.87 35.35 22.55
CA ALA A 481 -25.21 34.81 22.75
C ALA A 481 -25.44 34.38 24.21
N ASP A 482 -24.48 33.66 24.81
CA ASP A 482 -24.55 33.22 26.21
C ASP A 482 -24.60 34.38 27.20
N GLN A 483 -23.86 35.46 26.92
CA GLN A 483 -23.78 36.65 27.78
C GLN A 483 -24.84 37.70 27.46
N GLY A 484 -25.70 37.48 26.46
CA GLY A 484 -26.66 38.48 25.97
C GLY A 484 -25.98 39.79 25.51
N ALA A 485 -24.75 39.68 25.01
CA ALA A 485 -23.91 40.79 24.58
C ALA A 485 -23.75 40.80 23.05
N ASP A 486 -23.11 41.84 22.51
CA ASP A 486 -22.75 41.93 21.10
C ASP A 486 -21.30 41.43 20.89
N PRO A 487 -21.01 40.58 19.88
CA PRO A 487 -19.66 40.04 19.64
C PRO A 487 -18.59 41.12 19.47
N ALA A 488 -18.92 42.26 18.85
CA ALA A 488 -17.99 43.36 18.66
C ALA A 488 -17.68 44.08 19.98
N THR A 489 -18.58 44.00 20.96
CA THR A 489 -18.36 44.54 22.31
C THR A 489 -17.50 43.60 23.16
N LEU A 490 -17.63 42.28 22.98
CA LEU A 490 -16.85 41.29 23.72
C LEU A 490 -15.42 41.12 23.19
N ARG A 491 -15.19 41.28 21.88
CA ARG A 491 -13.88 41.04 21.27
C ARG A 491 -12.73 41.83 21.93
N PRO A 492 -12.84 43.15 22.18
CA PRO A 492 -11.77 43.89 22.87
C PRO A 492 -11.56 43.44 24.32
N VAL A 493 -12.62 42.96 24.98
CA VAL A 493 -12.55 42.44 26.36
C VAL A 493 -11.75 41.14 26.39
N PHE A 494 -12.05 40.20 25.48
CA PHE A 494 -11.30 38.95 25.37
C PHE A 494 -9.85 39.17 24.95
N ALA A 495 -9.59 40.09 24.02
CA ALA A 495 -8.23 40.45 23.62
C ALA A 495 -7.41 41.02 24.80
N GLY A 496 -8.01 41.94 25.57
CA GLY A 496 -7.37 42.50 26.76
C GLY A 496 -7.17 41.46 27.89
N LEU A 497 -8.12 40.54 28.06
CA LEU A 497 -7.99 39.43 29.01
C LEU A 497 -6.87 38.47 28.60
N ALA A 498 -6.80 38.10 27.32
CA ALA A 498 -5.74 37.24 26.79
C ALA A 498 -4.37 37.89 26.98
N GLU A 499 -4.22 39.16 26.61
CA GLU A 499 -3.00 39.94 26.83
C GLU A 499 -2.58 39.97 28.31
N GLY A 500 -3.51 40.33 29.20
CA GLY A 500 -3.26 40.38 30.63
C GLY A 500 -2.90 39.03 31.24
N THR A 501 -3.53 37.94 30.76
CA THR A 501 -3.26 36.58 31.20
C THR A 501 -1.85 36.14 30.79
N ILE A 502 -1.45 36.40 29.54
CA ILE A 502 -0.09 36.09 29.06
C ILE A 502 0.96 36.88 29.82
N ILE A 503 0.76 38.19 30.02
CA ILE A 503 1.69 39.03 30.79
C ILE A 503 1.79 38.54 32.24
N GLY A 504 0.68 38.10 32.83
CA GLY A 504 0.62 37.56 34.19
C GLY A 504 1.32 36.20 34.32
N MET A 505 1.07 35.26 33.40
CA MET A 505 1.73 33.95 33.38
C MET A 505 3.23 34.06 33.12
N MET A 506 3.63 35.02 32.29
CA MET A 506 5.03 35.30 31.98
C MET A 506 5.66 36.34 32.91
N ALA A 507 5.11 36.55 34.11
CA ALA A 507 5.63 37.55 35.03
C ALA A 507 7.14 37.35 35.29
N GLY A 508 7.95 38.34 34.89
CA GLY A 508 9.41 38.28 34.99
C GLY A 508 10.15 37.92 33.69
N ALA A 509 9.45 37.52 32.63
CA ALA A 509 10.04 37.35 31.30
C ALA A 509 10.24 38.72 30.61
N ALA A 510 11.39 38.91 29.96
CA ALA A 510 11.68 40.16 29.25
C ALA A 510 10.71 40.42 28.08
N ASP A 511 10.19 39.37 27.45
CA ASP A 511 9.37 39.44 26.25
C ASP A 511 7.86 39.29 26.51
N ALA A 512 7.43 39.22 27.78
CA ALA A 512 6.01 39.07 28.18
C ALA A 512 5.10 40.13 27.55
N ALA A 513 5.53 41.39 27.53
CA ALA A 513 4.77 42.49 26.95
C ALA A 513 4.66 42.38 25.41
N LYS A 514 5.70 41.88 24.73
CA LYS A 514 5.67 41.70 23.27
C LYS A 514 4.75 40.55 22.88
N LEU A 515 4.86 39.40 23.56
CA LEU A 515 3.97 38.27 23.31
C LEU A 515 2.51 38.64 23.63
N GLY A 516 2.26 39.27 24.78
CA GLY A 516 0.92 39.75 25.15
C GLY A 516 0.33 40.68 24.09
N SER A 517 1.12 41.61 23.54
CA SER A 517 0.67 42.51 22.48
C SER A 517 0.40 41.78 21.16
N ALA A 518 1.22 40.80 20.76
CA ALA A 518 0.97 39.99 19.57
C ALA A 518 -0.32 39.16 19.71
N VAL A 519 -0.53 38.52 20.86
CA VAL A 519 -1.76 37.79 21.19
C VAL A 519 -2.97 38.73 21.18
N ASN A 520 -2.84 39.95 21.74
CA ASN A 520 -3.90 40.95 21.67
C ASN A 520 -4.28 41.26 20.21
N GLN A 521 -3.30 41.54 19.36
CA GLN A 521 -3.53 41.90 17.96
C GLN A 521 -4.26 40.79 17.20
N PHE A 522 -3.88 39.53 17.45
CA PHE A 522 -4.54 38.35 16.90
C PHE A 522 -5.98 38.19 17.42
N VAL A 523 -6.18 38.14 18.74
CA VAL A 523 -7.52 37.93 19.35
C VAL A 523 -8.47 39.10 19.09
N SER A 524 -7.95 40.32 18.96
CA SER A 524 -8.74 41.50 18.59
C SER A 524 -9.17 41.49 17.11
N GLY A 525 -8.64 40.59 16.29
CA GLY A 525 -8.88 40.50 14.85
C GLY A 525 -8.16 41.58 14.04
N THR A 526 -7.22 42.32 14.63
CA THR A 526 -6.40 43.30 13.90
C THR A 526 -5.28 42.65 13.11
N ALA A 527 -4.86 41.46 13.53
CA ALA A 527 -4.00 40.53 12.80
C ALA A 527 -4.76 39.22 12.57
N LYS A 528 -4.49 38.55 11.45
CA LYS A 528 -5.08 37.26 11.09
C LYS A 528 -4.14 36.09 11.36
N SER A 529 -2.88 36.37 11.63
CA SER A 529 -1.85 35.38 11.94
C SER A 529 -1.06 35.76 13.18
N LEU A 530 -0.66 34.75 13.96
CA LEU A 530 0.18 34.85 15.14
C LEU A 530 1.33 33.83 15.01
N ASN A 531 2.55 34.33 15.05
CA ASN A 531 3.77 33.53 15.09
C ASN A 531 4.43 33.65 16.47
N ILE A 532 4.80 32.52 17.08
CA ILE A 532 5.51 32.42 18.35
C ILE A 532 6.72 31.50 18.16
N GLY A 533 7.92 32.08 18.22
CA GLY A 533 9.18 31.34 18.19
C GLY A 533 9.75 31.16 19.59
N ILE A 534 10.16 29.94 19.92
CA ILE A 534 10.79 29.54 21.19
C ILE A 534 12.15 28.92 20.87
N GLU A 535 13.22 29.44 21.47
CA GLU A 535 14.57 28.91 21.30
C GLU A 535 15.21 28.67 22.67
N ALA A 536 15.80 27.50 22.88
CA ALA A 536 16.53 27.19 24.10
C ALA A 536 17.78 28.06 24.24
N LYS A 537 18.05 28.57 25.45
CA LYS A 537 19.22 29.42 25.72
C LYS A 537 20.54 28.64 25.84
N THR A 538 20.46 27.33 26.05
CA THR A 538 21.59 26.46 26.35
C THR A 538 21.55 25.20 25.50
N ASP A 539 22.70 24.79 24.98
CA ASP A 539 22.85 23.50 24.32
C ASP A 539 22.76 22.34 25.33
N PRO A 540 22.21 21.17 24.95
CA PRO A 540 21.65 20.86 23.63
C PRO A 540 20.21 21.40 23.41
N GLY A 541 19.52 21.82 24.48
CA GLY A 541 18.14 22.31 24.42
C GLY A 541 17.40 22.08 25.74
N LEU A 542 16.07 22.06 25.71
CA LEU A 542 15.22 21.63 26.81
C LEU A 542 15.11 20.10 26.83
N SER A 543 15.54 19.49 27.92
CA SER A 543 15.49 18.04 28.14
C SER A 543 14.10 17.55 28.58
N MET A 544 13.86 16.24 28.52
CA MET A 544 12.64 15.63 29.07
C MET A 544 12.41 16.01 30.54
N VAL A 545 13.47 16.13 31.35
CA VAL A 545 13.37 16.52 32.76
C VAL A 545 12.87 17.96 32.92
N ASP A 546 13.22 18.85 31.99
CA ASP A 546 12.71 20.21 31.97
C ASP A 546 11.20 20.24 31.72
N PHE A 547 10.70 19.39 30.81
CA PHE A 547 9.27 19.25 30.55
C PHE A 547 8.51 18.57 31.70
N MET A 548 9.09 17.55 32.34
CA MET A 548 8.51 16.94 33.55
C MET A 548 8.39 17.96 34.69
N THR A 549 9.36 18.86 34.83
CA THR A 549 9.29 19.95 35.82
C THR A 549 8.22 20.97 35.43
N ALA A 550 8.08 21.24 34.13
CA ALA A 550 7.10 22.18 33.60
C ALA A 550 5.64 21.71 33.77
N GLU A 551 5.40 20.40 33.90
CA GLU A 551 4.07 19.85 34.19
C GLU A 551 3.53 20.32 35.55
N GLU A 552 4.40 20.40 36.57
CA GLU A 552 4.05 20.94 37.89
C GLU A 552 4.11 22.48 37.92
N ASP A 553 5.10 23.07 37.25
CA ASP A 553 5.31 24.52 37.19
C ASP A 553 5.77 24.97 35.79
N PRO A 554 4.83 25.41 34.92
CA PRO A 554 5.15 25.88 33.57
C PRO A 554 6.11 27.07 33.54
N THR A 555 6.19 27.85 34.62
CA THR A 555 7.06 29.04 34.68
C THR A 555 8.55 28.68 34.75
N SER A 556 8.86 27.43 35.11
CA SER A 556 10.22 26.89 35.15
C SER A 556 10.96 26.94 33.80
N LEU A 557 10.22 27.00 32.68
CA LEU A 557 10.78 27.10 31.33
C LEU A 557 11.14 28.53 30.92
N ILE A 558 10.49 29.56 31.47
CA ILE A 558 10.65 30.97 31.06
C ILE A 558 12.12 31.42 31.18
N GLY A 559 12.81 30.98 32.22
CA GLY A 559 14.23 31.28 32.42
C GLY A 559 15.14 30.64 31.37
N LYS A 560 14.70 29.53 30.75
CA LYS A 560 15.50 28.64 29.89
C LYS A 560 15.34 28.91 28.39
N VAL A 561 14.34 29.69 27.99
CA VAL A 561 14.05 29.98 26.58
C VAL A 561 14.10 31.47 26.24
N ASN A 562 14.40 31.77 24.99
CA ASN A 562 14.11 33.03 24.33
C ASN A 562 12.76 32.90 23.64
N ILE A 563 11.90 33.92 23.77
CA ILE A 563 10.57 33.92 23.17
C ILE A 563 10.47 35.12 22.23
N THR A 564 10.10 34.84 20.99
CA THR A 564 9.77 35.84 19.97
C THR A 564 8.31 35.70 19.60
N ALA A 565 7.67 36.82 19.28
CA ALA A 565 6.27 36.82 18.90
C ALA A 565 6.00 37.93 17.88
N SER A 566 5.21 37.62 16.86
CA SER A 566 4.72 38.60 15.91
C SER A 566 3.31 38.27 15.47
N ALA A 567 2.53 39.30 15.14
CA ALA A 567 1.19 39.15 14.58
C ALA A 567 1.12 39.96 13.28
N LYS A 568 0.42 39.42 12.26
CA LYS A 568 0.25 40.07 10.95
C LYS A 568 -1.18 39.96 10.45
#